data_AF-A0A5P0ZG75-F1
#
_entry.id   AF-A0A5P0ZG75-F1
#
_cell.length_a   1.000
_cell.length_b   1.000
_cell.length_c   1.000
_cell.angle_alpha   90.00
_cell.angle_beta   90.00
_cell.angle_gamma   90.00
#
_symmetry.space_group_name_H-M   'P 1'
#
loop_
_entity.id
_entity.type
_entity.pdbx_description
1 polymer ?
#
loop_
_entity_poly.entity_id
_entity_poly.type
_entity_poly.pdbx_seq_one_letter_code
_entity_poly.pdbx_strand_id
1 'polypeptide(L)'
;MKIARRIIMVVLFLLQLVFLWAPRELDTLYNTRLGFMRQILFMNENYPVYITEIVFWILIFIALVLLIRWIMKSVQHKKWNSWLSYIWMFLVLLWVIAFAIVPTNQVSPLYLYNLTSFNIVVLLNYVIIGISK
;
A
#
# COMPACT_ATOMS: atom_id res chain seq x y z
N MET A 1 -11.50 7.75 -25.55
CA MET A 1 -10.74 6.80 -24.70
C MET A 1 -9.65 7.44 -23.83
N LYS A 2 -8.90 8.47 -24.28
CA LYS A 2 -7.82 9.07 -23.47
C LYS A 2 -8.31 9.77 -22.18
N ILE A 3 -9.48 10.42 -22.22
CA ILE A 3 -10.06 11.15 -21.07
C ILE A 3 -10.52 10.18 -19.97
N ALA A 4 -11.25 9.11 -20.34
CA ALA A 4 -11.70 8.10 -19.38
C ALA A 4 -10.53 7.45 -18.63
N ARG A 5 -9.42 7.11 -19.32
CA ARG A 5 -8.20 6.60 -18.67
C ARG A 5 -7.60 7.62 -17.70
N ARG A 6 -7.61 8.90 -18.05
CA ARG A 6 -7.09 9.98 -17.18
C ARG A 6 -7.93 10.13 -15.91
N ILE A 7 -9.26 10.08 -16.04
CA ILE A 7 -10.18 10.12 -14.90
C ILE A 7 -9.94 8.91 -13.99
N ILE A 8 -9.82 7.70 -14.54
CA ILE A 8 -9.54 6.49 -13.76
C ILE A 8 -8.20 6.63 -13.00
N MET A 9 -7.15 7.13 -13.64
CA MET A 9 -5.86 7.35 -12.96
C MET A 9 -5.98 8.32 -11.79
N VAL A 10 -6.73 9.41 -11.95
CA VAL A 10 -6.96 10.38 -10.86
C VAL A 10 -7.73 9.73 -9.71
N VAL A 11 -8.79 8.97 -10.00
CA VAL A 11 -9.58 8.26 -8.98
C VAL A 11 -8.72 7.24 -8.23
N LEU A 12 -7.92 6.44 -8.93
CA LEU A 12 -7.02 5.46 -8.30
C LEU A 12 -5.97 6.14 -7.42
N PHE A 13 -5.44 7.28 -7.84
CA PHE A 13 -4.49 8.06 -7.05
C PHE A 13 -5.13 8.64 -5.78
N LEU A 14 -6.35 9.18 -5.87
CA LEU A 14 -7.10 9.64 -4.71
C LEU A 14 -7.37 8.51 -3.73
N LEU A 15 -7.78 7.33 -4.22
CA LEU A 15 -7.97 6.14 -3.39
C LEU A 15 -6.68 5.74 -2.68
N GLN A 16 -5.52 5.78 -3.36
CA GLN A 16 -4.24 5.51 -2.71
C GLN A 16 -3.96 6.46 -1.55
N LEU A 17 -4.19 7.77 -1.73
CA LEU A 17 -3.98 8.75 -0.67
C LEU A 17 -4.91 8.49 0.53
N VAL A 18 -6.17 8.12 0.27
CA VAL A 18 -7.11 7.73 1.32
C VAL A 18 -6.60 6.52 2.10
N PHE A 19 -6.14 5.47 1.42
CA PHE A 19 -5.63 4.27 2.10
C PHE A 19 -4.26 4.47 2.77
N LEU A 20 -3.43 5.38 2.27
CA LEU A 20 -2.21 5.82 2.98
C LEU A 20 -2.53 6.60 4.25
N TRP A 21 -3.63 7.36 4.26
CA TRP A 21 -4.09 8.13 5.41
C TRP A 21 -4.90 7.30 6.41
N ALA A 22 -5.59 6.25 5.95
CA ALA A 22 -6.46 5.40 6.76
C ALA A 22 -5.85 4.93 8.11
N PRO A 23 -4.57 4.52 8.19
CA PRO A 23 -3.94 4.18 9.47
C PRO A 23 -4.06 5.25 10.55
N ARG A 24 -3.96 6.53 10.18
CA ARG A 24 -4.05 7.65 11.12
C ARG A 24 -5.47 7.82 11.67
N GLU A 25 -6.47 7.63 10.82
CA GLU A 25 -7.87 7.66 11.22
C GLU A 25 -8.21 6.45 12.11
N LEU A 26 -7.70 5.26 11.77
CA LEU A 26 -7.87 4.06 12.58
C LEU A 26 -7.26 4.22 13.97
N ASP A 27 -6.07 4.82 14.08
CA ASP A 27 -5.45 5.13 15.36
C ASP A 27 -6.28 6.11 16.19
N THR A 28 -6.81 7.17 15.57
CA THR A 28 -7.69 8.12 16.23
C THR A 28 -8.96 7.44 16.74
N LEU A 29 -9.59 6.59 15.93
CA LEU A 29 -10.80 5.86 16.30
C LEU A 29 -10.52 4.83 17.40
N TYR A 30 -9.38 4.14 17.35
CA TYR A 30 -8.96 3.17 18.37
C TYR A 30 -8.77 3.84 19.73
N ASN A 31 -8.05 4.95 19.76
CA ASN A 31 -7.75 5.66 21.00
C ASN A 31 -8.97 6.39 21.60
N THR A 32 -9.95 6.78 20.77
CA THR A 32 -11.11 7.56 21.22
C THR A 32 -12.37 6.73 21.48
N ARG A 33 -12.46 5.48 20.99
CA ARG A 33 -13.69 4.67 21.08
C ARG A 33 -13.42 3.28 21.68
N LEU A 34 -13.75 3.15 22.97
CA LEU A 34 -13.60 1.92 23.76
C LEU A 34 -14.25 0.67 23.11
N GLY A 35 -15.39 0.82 22.44
CA GLY A 35 -16.05 -0.27 21.72
C GLY A 35 -15.26 -0.75 20.49
N PHE A 36 -14.62 0.17 19.76
CA PHE A 36 -13.80 -0.14 18.59
C PHE A 36 -12.49 -0.84 19.00
N MET A 37 -11.89 -0.37 20.09
CA MET A 37 -10.72 -1.02 20.70
C MET A 37 -10.99 -2.49 21.06
N ARG A 38 -12.13 -2.77 21.72
CA ARG A 38 -12.52 -4.14 22.08
C ARG A 38 -12.73 -5.03 20.86
N GLN A 39 -13.35 -4.51 19.80
CA GLN A 39 -13.56 -5.26 18.56
C GLN A 39 -12.23 -5.65 17.90
N ILE A 40 -11.26 -4.74 17.83
CA ILE A 40 -9.95 -5.02 17.24
C ILE A 40 -9.18 -6.06 18.05
N LEU A 41 -9.19 -5.95 19.38
CA LEU A 41 -8.56 -6.95 20.26
C LEU A 41 -9.21 -8.33 20.10
N PHE A 42 -10.54 -8.38 20.12
CA PHE A 42 -11.29 -9.63 19.90
C PHE A 42 -10.98 -10.24 18.53
N MET A 43 -10.85 -9.42 17.48
CA MET A 43 -10.49 -9.90 16.16
C MET A 43 -9.06 -10.45 16.10
N ASN A 44 -8.11 -9.79 16.75
CA ASN A 44 -6.72 -10.26 16.83
C ASN A 44 -6.58 -11.59 17.59
N GLU A 45 -7.42 -11.82 18.59
CA GLU A 45 -7.41 -13.07 19.38
C GLU A 45 -8.08 -14.24 18.66
N ASN A 46 -9.13 -13.99 17.88
CA ASN A 46 -10.00 -15.06 17.35
C ASN A 46 -9.85 -15.35 15.85
N TYR A 47 -9.21 -14.46 15.08
CA TYR A 47 -9.05 -14.63 13.64
C TYR A 47 -7.58 -14.79 13.27
N PRO A 48 -7.25 -15.52 12.18
CA PRO A 48 -5.89 -15.68 11.70
C PRO A 48 -5.40 -14.41 10.97
N VAL A 49 -5.34 -13.28 11.69
CA VAL A 49 -5.01 -11.96 11.12
C VAL A 49 -3.57 -11.90 10.60
N TYR A 50 -2.69 -12.82 11.06
CA TYR A 50 -1.32 -13.00 10.57
C TYR A 50 -1.23 -13.32 9.07
N ILE A 51 -2.31 -13.85 8.46
CA ILE A 51 -2.37 -14.09 7.00
C ILE A 51 -2.14 -12.79 6.24
N THR A 52 -2.61 -11.66 6.76
CA THR A 52 -2.39 -10.34 6.16
C THR A 52 -0.91 -9.99 6.02
N GLU A 53 -0.08 -10.36 7.01
CA GLU A 53 1.36 -10.09 6.97
C GLU A 53 2.05 -10.94 5.88
N ILE A 54 1.66 -12.20 5.74
CA ILE A 54 2.18 -13.07 4.66
C ILE A 54 1.81 -12.49 3.30
N VAL A 55 0.54 -12.12 3.11
CA VAL A 55 0.05 -11.49 1.87
C VAL A 55 0.81 -10.19 1.59
N PHE A 56 1.10 -9.40 2.63
CA PHE A 56 1.87 -8.18 2.52
C PHE A 56 3.27 -8.43 1.95
N TRP A 57 4.03 -9.36 2.54
CA TRP A 57 5.38 -9.65 2.07
C TRP A 57 5.38 -10.21 0.64
N ILE A 58 4.39 -11.02 0.27
CA ILE A 58 4.21 -11.49 -1.11
C ILE A 58 3.98 -10.31 -2.06
N LEU A 59 3.08 -9.38 -1.71
CA LEU A 59 2.80 -8.22 -2.54
C LEU A 59 4.02 -7.31 -2.68
N ILE A 60 4.78 -7.07 -1.60
CA ILE A 60 6.03 -6.31 -1.64
C ILE A 60 7.07 -6.99 -2.53
N PHE A 61 7.22 -8.32 -2.43
CA PHE A 61 8.16 -9.07 -3.26
C PHE A 61 7.84 -8.94 -4.75
N ILE A 62 6.58 -9.10 -5.13
CA ILE A 62 6.10 -8.88 -6.51
C ILE A 62 6.44 -7.44 -6.95
N ALA A 63 6.39 -6.48 -6.04
CA ALA A 63 6.54 -5.06 -6.34
C ALA A 63 7.97 -4.75 -6.69
N LEU A 64 8.88 -5.28 -5.88
CA LEU A 64 10.32 -5.20 -6.09
C LEU A 64 10.71 -5.85 -7.42
N VAL A 65 10.18 -7.05 -7.73
CA VAL A 65 10.44 -7.73 -9.02
C VAL A 65 10.00 -6.87 -10.20
N LEU A 66 8.81 -6.27 -10.13
CA LEU A 66 8.31 -5.38 -11.19
C LEU A 66 9.12 -4.10 -11.33
N LEU A 67 9.56 -3.52 -10.21
CA LEU A 67 10.39 -2.32 -10.18
C LEU A 67 11.78 -2.59 -10.75
N ILE A 68 12.41 -3.72 -10.41
CA ILE A 68 13.69 -4.16 -10.98
C ILE A 68 13.56 -4.38 -12.50
N ARG A 69 12.51 -5.11 -12.93
CA ARG A 69 12.23 -5.29 -14.36
C ARG A 69 12.07 -3.98 -15.10
N TRP A 70 11.47 -2.97 -14.46
CA TRP A 70 11.37 -1.64 -15.04
C TRP A 70 12.72 -0.94 -15.14
N ILE A 71 13.54 -0.93 -14.07
CA ILE A 71 14.87 -0.32 -14.09
C ILE A 71 15.69 -0.89 -15.26
N MET A 72 15.69 -2.22 -15.42
CA MET A 72 16.41 -2.89 -16.51
C MET A 72 15.92 -2.44 -17.90
N LYS A 73 14.60 -2.29 -18.09
CA LYS A 73 14.02 -1.83 -19.37
C LYS A 73 14.18 -0.34 -19.62
N SER A 74 14.14 0.49 -18.56
CA SER A 74 14.29 1.95 -18.69
C SER A 74 15.70 2.35 -19.08
N VAL A 75 16.72 1.56 -18.74
CA VAL A 75 18.08 1.74 -19.24
C VAL A 75 18.14 1.58 -20.77
N GLN A 76 17.25 0.78 -21.36
CA GLN A 76 17.24 0.49 -22.80
C GLN A 76 16.35 1.44 -23.63
N HIS A 77 15.34 2.11 -23.04
CA HIS A 77 14.40 2.96 -23.79
C HIS A 77 14.05 4.28 -23.08
N LYS A 78 14.40 5.43 -23.69
CA LYS A 78 14.14 6.81 -23.23
C LYS A 78 12.66 7.25 -23.35
N LYS A 79 11.70 6.56 -22.71
CA LYS A 79 10.31 7.06 -22.62
C LYS A 79 10.05 7.76 -21.28
N TRP A 80 10.01 9.10 -21.32
CA TRP A 80 9.92 10.00 -20.16
C TRP A 80 8.57 9.95 -19.42
N ASN A 81 7.45 9.73 -20.12
CA ASN A 81 6.11 9.83 -19.53
C ASN A 81 5.76 8.75 -18.48
N SER A 82 6.55 7.69 -18.34
CA SER A 82 6.28 6.64 -17.35
C SER A 82 7.05 6.79 -16.05
N TRP A 83 8.05 7.68 -16.00
CA TRP A 83 8.99 7.77 -14.87
C TRP A 83 8.31 8.17 -13.55
N LEU A 84 7.34 9.08 -13.60
CA LEU A 84 6.66 9.58 -12.40
C LEU A 84 5.94 8.46 -11.63
N SER A 85 5.24 7.56 -12.33
CA SER A 85 4.53 6.44 -11.71
C SER A 85 5.47 5.43 -11.06
N TYR A 86 6.67 5.20 -11.63
CA TYR A 86 7.65 4.30 -11.05
C TYR A 86 8.40 4.93 -9.87
N ILE A 87 8.72 6.23 -9.93
CA ILE A 87 9.26 6.97 -8.79
C ILE A 87 8.24 6.94 -7.64
N TRP A 88 6.96 7.18 -7.94
CA TRP A 88 5.90 7.09 -6.93
C TRP A 88 5.81 5.68 -6.32
N MET A 89 5.85 4.63 -7.13
CA MET A 89 5.89 3.25 -6.65
C MET A 89 7.10 2.99 -5.74
N PHE A 90 8.28 3.49 -6.11
CA PHE A 90 9.49 3.36 -5.29
C PHE A 90 9.31 4.03 -3.93
N LEU A 91 8.80 5.27 -3.91
CA LEU A 91 8.57 6.02 -2.68
C LEU A 91 7.54 5.33 -1.78
N VAL A 92 6.42 4.87 -2.36
CA VAL A 92 5.40 4.13 -1.62
C VAL A 92 5.98 2.84 -1.04
N LEU A 93 6.72 2.06 -1.82
CA LEU A 93 7.33 0.82 -1.34
C LEU A 93 8.32 1.09 -0.21
N LEU A 94 9.19 2.09 -0.35
CA LEU A 94 10.16 2.43 0.68
C LEU A 94 9.47 2.81 1.98
N TRP A 95 8.44 3.65 1.91
CA TRP A 95 7.67 4.06 3.09
C TRP A 95 6.93 2.89 3.75
N VAL A 96 6.26 2.05 2.95
CA VAL A 96 5.51 0.88 3.43
C VAL A 96 6.44 -0.17 4.06
N ILE A 97 7.61 -0.43 3.47
CA ILE A 97 8.62 -1.34 4.04
C ILE A 97 9.18 -0.77 5.33
N ALA A 98 9.54 0.52 5.35
CA ALA A 98 10.04 1.18 6.55
C ALA A 98 9.03 1.09 7.70
N PHE A 99 7.74 1.25 7.42
CA PHE A 99 6.70 1.06 8.43
C PHE A 99 6.68 -0.38 8.98
N ALA A 100 6.74 -1.38 8.11
CA ALA A 100 6.61 -2.79 8.49
C ALA A 100 7.78 -3.32 9.33
N ILE A 101 9.00 -2.82 9.09
CA ILE A 101 10.20 -3.31 9.80
C ILE A 101 10.45 -2.62 11.15
N VAL A 102 9.77 -1.51 11.43
CA VAL A 102 9.97 -0.75 12.66
C VAL A 102 9.32 -1.50 13.85
N PRO A 103 10.10 -1.94 14.86
CA PRO A 103 9.58 -2.81 15.92
C PRO A 103 8.43 -2.18 16.73
N THR A 104 8.47 -0.87 16.96
CA THR A 104 7.41 -0.16 17.70
C THR A 104 6.05 -0.26 17.01
N ASN A 105 6.03 -0.37 15.68
CA ASN A 105 4.79 -0.52 14.92
C ASN A 105 4.24 -1.94 15.03
N GLN A 106 5.10 -2.96 15.12
CA GLN A 106 4.72 -4.37 15.16
C GLN A 106 3.98 -4.76 16.44
N VAL A 107 4.29 -4.08 17.56
CA VAL A 107 3.61 -4.29 18.85
C VAL A 107 2.23 -3.61 18.88
N SER A 108 1.92 -2.73 17.91
CA SER A 108 0.64 -2.03 17.88
C SER A 108 -0.51 -3.01 17.58
N PRO A 109 -1.63 -2.94 18.32
CA PRO A 109 -2.82 -3.76 18.05
C PRO A 109 -3.44 -3.49 16.66
N LEU A 110 -3.12 -2.33 16.06
CA LEU A 110 -3.56 -1.94 14.72
C LEU A 110 -2.61 -2.37 13.60
N TYR A 111 -1.45 -2.96 13.91
CA TYR A 111 -0.38 -3.25 12.95
C TYR A 111 -0.91 -3.96 11.69
N LEU A 112 -1.66 -5.04 11.86
CA LEU A 112 -2.18 -5.85 10.75
C LEU A 112 -3.25 -5.11 9.93
N TYR A 113 -4.03 -4.23 10.54
CA TYR A 113 -4.99 -3.38 9.82
C TYR A 113 -4.29 -2.29 9.00
N ASN A 114 -3.20 -1.75 9.54
CA ASN A 114 -2.34 -0.81 8.82
C ASN A 114 -1.67 -1.49 7.62
N LEU A 115 -1.13 -2.70 7.81
CA LEU A 115 -0.61 -3.52 6.69
C LEU A 115 -1.69 -3.82 5.64
N THR A 116 -2.93 -4.10 6.06
CA THR A 116 -4.05 -4.30 5.13
C THR A 116 -4.30 -3.06 4.27
N SER A 117 -4.28 -1.88 4.89
CA SER A 117 -4.43 -0.61 4.17
C SER A 117 -3.29 -0.42 3.16
N PHE A 118 -2.05 -0.73 3.55
CA PHE A 118 -0.90 -0.65 2.64
C PHE A 118 -0.91 -1.68 1.53
N ASN A 119 -1.44 -2.89 1.76
CA ASN A 119 -1.66 -3.88 0.72
C ASN A 119 -2.55 -3.33 -0.40
N ILE A 120 -3.62 -2.63 -0.04
CA ILE A 120 -4.50 -1.97 -1.00
C ILE A 120 -3.74 -0.88 -1.77
N VAL A 121 -2.93 -0.06 -1.10
CA VAL A 121 -2.11 0.97 -1.76
C VAL A 121 -1.15 0.34 -2.78
N VAL A 122 -0.44 -0.73 -2.41
CA VAL A 122 0.48 -1.46 -3.30
C VAL A 122 -0.27 -2.05 -4.49
N LEU A 123 -1.45 -2.65 -4.28
CA LEU A 123 -2.30 -3.17 -5.35
C LEU A 123 -2.77 -2.08 -6.30
N LEU A 124 -3.25 -0.96 -5.79
CA LEU A 124 -3.63 0.19 -6.60
C LEU A 124 -2.45 0.70 -7.44
N ASN A 125 -1.24 0.66 -6.89
CA ASN A 125 -0.02 1.08 -7.61
C ASN A 125 0.25 0.19 -8.82
N TYR A 126 0.03 -1.13 -8.69
CA TYR A 126 0.11 -2.02 -9.83
C TYR A 126 -0.90 -1.70 -10.92
N VAL A 127 -2.14 -1.40 -10.54
CA VAL A 127 -3.20 -1.07 -11.49
C VAL A 127 -2.84 0.22 -12.24
N ILE A 128 -2.35 1.25 -11.53
CA ILE A 128 -1.92 2.52 -12.15
C ILE A 128 -0.80 2.29 -13.16
N ILE A 129 0.22 1.51 -12.80
CA ILE A 129 1.33 1.19 -13.72
C ILE A 129 0.85 0.36 -14.90
N GLY A 130 -0.07 -0.59 -14.68
CA GLY A 130 -0.68 -1.40 -15.73
C GLY A 130 -1.44 -0.56 -16.76
N ILE A 131 -2.17 0.46 -16.31
CA ILE A 131 -2.93 1.39 -17.18
C ILE A 131 -1.99 2.40 -17.88
N SER A 132 -0.89 2.77 -17.23
CA SER A 132 0.07 3.77 -17.75
C SER A 132 0.98 3.25 -18.86
N LYS A 133 1.08 1.92 -19.05
CA LYS A 133 1.79 1.30 -20.17
C LYS A 133 1.01 1.41 -21.47
#